data_AF-A0A8D8YKH9-F1
#
_entry.id   AF-A0A8D8YKH9-F1
#
_cell.length_a   1.000
_cell.length_b   1.000
_cell.length_c   1.000
_cell.angle_alpha   90.00
_cell.angle_beta   90.00
_cell.angle_gamma   90.00
#
_symmetry.space_group_name_H-M   'P 1'
#
loop_
_entity.id
_entity.type
_entity.pdbx_description
1 polymer ?
#
loop_
_entity_poly.entity_id
_entity_poly.type
_entity_poly.pdbx_seq_one_letter_code
_entity_poly.pdbx_strand_id
1 'polypeptide(L)'
;MSDSKHRKRSPSPESHHRDSKRKHSSHKRTQRHTSQSSTHSKSSQKSQSVRNYSSTEHMTQHSSHTESNETIPSGKHSTYSEHLQSTQNTQQASKPIVKDWYPYCVVYDPIQVGSIDGTDTIPHDRAIIRALNSTYTPNNSLKTDPKHTLFVGRLNKNTTEHDLSRAFEKFGNVRDVKLIRDVITGMSKRYAFIEFENERPCVEAIRGMNKSDFQGAEIIVDFEAGRTLKGWKPRRLGGGFGGNKNSGQLRFGGRNRPWVKPVQLMNEEELRAWRRTNGGER
;
A
#
# COMPACT_ATOMS: atom_id res chain seq x y z
N MET A 1 -67.80 55.58 -38.21
CA MET A 1 -67.53 55.38 -36.76
C MET A 1 -66.25 54.57 -36.63
N SER A 2 -65.44 54.87 -35.60
CA SER A 2 -64.42 54.04 -34.91
C SER A 2 -64.00 52.65 -35.48
N ASP A 3 -62.71 52.25 -35.50
CA ASP A 3 -61.45 53.00 -35.30
C ASP A 3 -60.21 52.14 -35.75
N SER A 4 -59.04 52.77 -35.75
CA SER A 4 -57.66 52.29 -35.44
C SER A 4 -57.43 50.81 -35.05
N LYS A 5 -56.28 50.17 -35.35
CA LYS A 5 -55.02 50.58 -36.05
C LYS A 5 -54.11 49.34 -36.31
N HIS A 6 -53.27 49.41 -37.36
CA HIS A 6 -51.85 48.94 -37.51
C HIS A 6 -51.36 47.56 -36.94
N ARG A 7 -50.34 46.87 -37.47
CA ARG A 7 -49.34 47.04 -38.58
C ARG A 7 -48.84 45.62 -38.97
N LYS A 8 -48.62 45.28 -40.25
CA LYS A 8 -47.30 45.21 -40.97
C LYS A 8 -46.13 44.66 -40.11
N ARG A 9 -45.33 43.65 -40.54
CA ARG A 9 -44.77 43.39 -41.89
C ARG A 9 -44.42 41.90 -42.14
N SER A 10 -44.13 41.56 -43.40
CA SER A 10 -43.69 40.26 -43.95
C SER A 10 -42.27 40.38 -44.59
N PRO A 11 -41.80 39.51 -45.51
CA PRO A 11 -41.44 38.07 -45.42
C PRO A 11 -39.97 37.80 -45.91
N SER A 12 -39.53 36.52 -46.07
CA SER A 12 -38.79 36.01 -47.26
C SER A 12 -38.49 34.48 -47.15
N PRO A 13 -38.38 33.70 -48.26
CA PRO A 13 -38.20 32.22 -48.22
C PRO A 13 -36.82 31.70 -48.72
N GLU A 14 -36.74 30.37 -48.91
CA GLU A 14 -35.58 29.52 -49.25
C GLU A 14 -35.04 29.62 -50.70
N SER A 15 -33.86 29.04 -50.96
CA SER A 15 -33.49 28.46 -52.29
C SER A 15 -32.37 27.39 -52.19
N HIS A 16 -32.13 26.64 -53.28
CA HIS A 16 -31.42 25.34 -53.27
C HIS A 16 -30.12 25.29 -54.13
N HIS A 17 -29.06 24.69 -53.58
CA HIS A 17 -28.30 23.53 -54.14
C HIS A 17 -27.60 23.62 -55.53
N ARG A 18 -26.24 23.48 -55.60
CA ARG A 18 -25.46 22.53 -56.48
C ARG A 18 -23.92 22.70 -56.49
N ASP A 19 -23.23 21.69 -57.05
CA ASP A 19 -21.77 21.43 -57.15
C ASP A 19 -20.93 22.26 -58.14
N SER A 20 -19.59 22.37 -57.91
CA SER A 20 -18.55 22.01 -58.91
C SER A 20 -17.04 22.20 -58.54
N LYS A 21 -16.26 21.11 -58.72
CA LYS A 21 -14.89 21.02 -59.34
C LYS A 21 -13.60 21.63 -58.69
N ARG A 22 -12.75 20.71 -58.18
CA ARG A 22 -11.25 20.57 -58.27
C ARG A 22 -10.37 21.72 -58.81
N LYS A 23 -9.24 21.98 -58.12
CA LYS A 23 -7.84 21.78 -58.63
C LYS A 23 -6.78 21.77 -57.49
N HIS A 24 -5.52 21.47 -57.82
CA HIS A 24 -4.43 21.11 -56.88
C HIS A 24 -3.54 22.27 -56.38
N SER A 25 -2.90 22.08 -55.22
CA SER A 25 -1.54 22.56 -54.90
C SER A 25 -0.85 21.61 -53.91
N SER A 26 0.45 21.78 -53.68
CA SER A 26 1.36 20.77 -53.10
C SER A 26 2.38 21.34 -52.10
N HIS A 27 3.07 20.44 -51.36
CA HIS A 27 4.17 20.67 -50.39
C HIS A 27 3.73 21.08 -48.96
N LYS A 28 4.48 20.78 -47.89
CA LYS A 28 5.70 19.92 -47.74
C LYS A 28 5.71 19.25 -46.36
N ARG A 29 6.11 17.98 -46.29
CA ARG A 29 6.30 17.21 -45.06
C ARG A 29 7.71 17.46 -44.50
N THR A 30 7.82 18.06 -43.32
CA THR A 30 9.10 18.26 -42.62
C THR A 30 9.38 17.11 -41.65
N GLN A 31 10.50 16.41 -41.86
CA GLN A 31 11.18 15.66 -40.81
C GLN A 31 12.44 16.44 -40.42
N ARG A 32 12.88 16.33 -39.16
CA ARG A 32 14.21 16.78 -38.73
C ARG A 32 15.00 15.57 -38.27
N HIS A 33 16.24 15.49 -38.74
CA HIS A 33 17.13 14.36 -38.50
C HIS A 33 17.83 14.47 -37.15
N THR A 34 18.12 13.32 -36.55
CA THR A 34 19.13 13.18 -35.50
C THR A 34 20.52 13.16 -36.13
N SER A 35 21.42 14.04 -35.69
CA SER A 35 22.83 14.04 -36.09
C SER A 35 23.73 13.75 -34.90
N GLN A 36 24.64 12.79 -35.04
CA GLN A 36 25.74 12.56 -34.10
C GLN A 36 27.03 13.15 -34.68
N SER A 37 27.85 13.81 -33.84
CA SER A 37 29.26 14.08 -34.13
C SER A 37 30.01 14.38 -32.83
N SER A 38 31.17 13.75 -32.63
CA SER A 38 31.97 13.82 -31.42
C SER A 38 33.32 14.49 -31.64
N THR A 39 33.81 15.26 -30.66
CA THR A 39 35.24 15.59 -30.51
C THR A 39 35.65 15.65 -29.03
N HIS A 40 36.92 15.36 -28.74
CA HIS A 40 37.59 15.57 -27.44
C HIS A 40 38.05 17.05 -27.32
N SER A 41 38.63 17.58 -26.21
CA SER A 41 39.49 16.97 -25.19
C SER A 41 39.69 17.88 -23.95
N LYS A 42 40.42 17.35 -22.94
CA LYS A 42 41.07 18.04 -21.80
C LYS A 42 40.13 18.65 -20.75
N SER A 43 39.98 18.13 -19.52
CA SER A 43 40.92 17.71 -18.45
C SER A 43 41.25 18.82 -17.44
N SER A 44 40.78 18.66 -16.20
CA SER A 44 41.48 19.12 -15.00
C SER A 44 41.07 18.25 -13.80
N GLN A 45 42.01 17.99 -12.89
CA GLN A 45 41.80 17.09 -11.74
C GLN A 45 41.36 17.87 -10.50
N LYS A 46 40.61 17.23 -9.60
CA LYS A 46 40.66 17.58 -8.17
C LYS A 46 40.48 16.33 -7.31
N SER A 47 41.38 16.15 -6.35
CA SER A 47 41.61 14.87 -5.69
C SER A 47 40.81 14.67 -4.41
N GLN A 48 40.47 13.39 -4.16
CA GLN A 48 40.45 12.68 -2.88
C GLN A 48 40.25 13.47 -1.57
N SER A 49 39.26 13.04 -0.79
CA SER A 49 39.42 12.93 0.67
C SER A 49 38.65 11.70 1.16
N VAL A 50 39.37 10.63 1.50
CA VAL A 50 38.83 9.43 2.14
C VAL A 50 39.21 9.49 3.61
N ARG A 51 38.23 9.39 4.53
CA ARG A 51 38.51 9.34 5.98
C ARG A 51 38.38 7.91 6.49
N ASN A 52 39.52 7.22 6.50
CA ASN A 52 39.70 6.06 7.39
C ASN A 52 39.91 6.57 8.82
N TYR A 53 39.44 5.83 9.82
CA TYR A 53 39.70 6.11 11.24
C TYR A 53 40.33 4.89 11.92
N SER A 54 41.64 4.96 12.11
CA SER A 54 42.52 4.02 12.83
C SER A 54 43.90 4.70 12.87
N SER A 55 44.70 4.71 13.95
CA SER A 55 44.55 4.25 15.33
C SER A 55 45.40 5.18 16.23
N THR A 56 45.24 5.12 17.56
CA THR A 56 46.36 5.37 18.48
C THR A 56 46.28 4.40 19.65
N GLU A 57 47.42 3.85 20.05
CA GLU A 57 47.58 2.87 21.14
C GLU A 57 48.05 3.56 22.43
N HIS A 58 48.04 2.83 23.55
CA HIS A 58 48.87 3.15 24.70
C HIS A 58 49.55 1.88 25.24
N MET A 59 50.88 1.94 25.32
CA MET A 59 51.77 0.98 25.99
C MET A 59 51.76 1.22 27.53
N THR A 60 52.30 0.39 28.43
CA THR A 60 53.26 -0.74 28.34
C THR A 60 53.21 -1.63 29.60
N GLN A 61 53.76 -2.87 29.54
CA GLN A 61 54.33 -3.67 30.66
C GLN A 61 53.33 -4.18 31.75
N HIS A 62 53.47 -5.33 32.44
CA HIS A 62 54.45 -6.44 32.55
C HIS A 62 53.71 -7.67 33.20
N SER A 63 54.18 -8.91 33.40
CA SER A 63 55.46 -9.61 33.16
C SER A 63 55.33 -11.18 33.13
N SER A 64 56.45 -11.86 32.88
CA SER A 64 56.90 -13.22 33.30
C SER A 64 55.94 -14.40 33.59
N HIS A 65 56.09 -15.45 32.77
CA HIS A 65 56.19 -16.90 33.08
C HIS A 65 55.27 -17.62 34.10
N THR A 66 54.68 -18.74 33.66
CA THR A 66 55.22 -20.10 33.97
C THR A 66 54.63 -21.15 33.03
N GLU A 67 55.40 -22.19 32.67
CA GLU A 67 54.89 -23.39 32.01
C GLU A 67 54.57 -24.47 33.04
N SER A 68 53.48 -25.21 32.83
CA SER A 68 53.28 -26.55 33.39
C SER A 68 52.32 -27.34 32.50
N ASN A 69 52.69 -28.59 32.18
CA ASN A 69 51.78 -29.54 31.53
C ASN A 69 50.88 -30.18 32.60
N GLU A 70 49.60 -30.39 32.30
CA GLU A 70 48.95 -31.66 32.68
C GLU A 70 47.67 -31.98 31.88
N THR A 71 47.69 -33.20 31.32
CA THR A 71 46.58 -34.17 31.13
C THR A 71 45.20 -33.72 30.61
N ILE A 72 44.86 -34.23 29.42
CA ILE A 72 43.54 -34.15 28.77
C ILE A 72 42.54 -35.15 29.37
N PRO A 73 41.29 -34.73 29.71
CA PRO A 73 40.14 -35.62 29.81
C PRO A 73 39.37 -35.71 28.47
N SER A 74 38.95 -36.92 28.11
CA SER A 74 38.38 -37.27 26.80
C SER A 74 37.19 -36.43 26.33
N GLY A 75 37.28 -35.85 25.13
CA GLY A 75 36.12 -35.32 24.42
C GLY A 75 35.22 -36.44 23.88
N LYS A 76 33.90 -36.34 24.09
CA LYS A 76 32.93 -37.23 23.42
C LYS A 76 32.51 -36.63 22.09
N HIS A 77 32.71 -37.37 21.00
CA HIS A 77 32.05 -37.07 19.73
C HIS A 77 30.53 -37.12 19.93
N SER A 78 29.83 -36.06 19.52
CA SER A 78 28.39 -36.07 19.30
C SER A 78 28.16 -35.62 17.87
N THR A 79 27.96 -36.59 16.98
CA THR A 79 27.76 -36.38 15.55
C THR A 79 26.36 -35.84 15.28
N TYR A 80 26.26 -34.85 14.40
CA TYR A 80 25.03 -34.15 14.02
C TYR A 80 24.12 -34.99 13.08
N SER A 81 24.01 -36.29 13.35
CA SER A 81 23.65 -37.31 12.37
C SER A 81 22.55 -38.29 12.80
N GLU A 82 22.17 -38.32 14.09
CA GLU A 82 21.16 -39.25 14.63
C GLU A 82 20.08 -38.51 15.41
N HIS A 83 18.99 -38.09 14.76
CA HIS A 83 17.64 -37.92 15.36
C HIS A 83 16.56 -37.71 14.27
N LEU A 84 16.64 -38.48 13.18
CA LEU A 84 15.70 -38.43 12.04
C LEU A 84 14.88 -39.72 11.86
N GLN A 85 14.66 -40.51 12.93
CA GLN A 85 13.88 -41.75 12.85
C GLN A 85 13.31 -42.27 14.19
N SER A 86 12.48 -41.50 14.89
CA SER A 86 11.53 -42.05 15.90
C SER A 86 10.51 -41.02 16.41
N THR A 87 9.29 -40.97 15.83
CA THR A 87 8.00 -40.56 16.48
C THR A 87 6.83 -40.57 15.48
N GLN A 88 6.63 -41.67 14.74
CA GLN A 88 5.35 -41.89 14.02
C GLN A 88 4.23 -42.32 15.00
N ASN A 89 3.94 -41.51 16.02
CA ASN A 89 2.65 -41.55 16.71
C ASN A 89 2.28 -40.25 17.46
N THR A 90 2.64 -39.08 16.93
CA THR A 90 1.95 -37.85 17.34
C THR A 90 0.59 -37.84 16.66
N GLN A 91 -0.46 -38.11 17.45
CA GLN A 91 -1.85 -37.98 17.01
C GLN A 91 -2.03 -36.63 16.29
N GLN A 92 -2.78 -36.61 15.18
CA GLN A 92 -3.13 -35.35 14.55
C GLN A 92 -4.00 -34.54 15.52
N ALA A 93 -3.37 -33.63 16.26
CA ALA A 93 -4.05 -32.61 17.03
C ALA A 93 -4.89 -31.80 16.03
N SER A 94 -6.18 -32.11 15.95
CA SER A 94 -7.12 -31.48 15.04
C SER A 94 -7.13 -29.99 15.37
N LYS A 95 -6.45 -29.20 14.53
CA LYS A 95 -6.28 -27.75 14.74
C LYS A 95 -7.65 -27.16 15.09
N PRO A 96 -7.77 -26.36 16.17
CA PRO A 96 -9.07 -25.86 16.61
C PRO A 96 -9.76 -25.17 15.44
N ILE A 97 -10.86 -25.75 14.99
CA ILE A 97 -11.65 -25.24 13.87
C ILE A 97 -12.12 -23.86 14.29
N VAL A 98 -11.58 -22.82 13.66
CA VAL A 98 -11.94 -21.42 13.94
C VAL A 98 -13.35 -21.20 13.40
N LYS A 99 -14.35 -21.54 14.21
CA LYS A 99 -15.77 -21.38 13.89
C LYS A 99 -16.08 -19.92 13.52
N ASP A 100 -15.44 -18.99 14.21
CA ASP A 100 -15.64 -17.55 14.06
C ASP A 100 -14.59 -16.94 13.11
N TRP A 101 -14.49 -17.48 11.89
CA TRP A 101 -13.63 -16.89 10.85
C TRP A 101 -14.17 -15.52 10.42
N TYR A 102 -13.28 -14.53 10.31
CA TYR A 102 -13.62 -13.16 9.95
C TYR A 102 -12.67 -12.62 8.84
N PRO A 103 -13.18 -11.97 7.78
CA PRO A 103 -12.37 -11.54 6.63
C PRO A 103 -11.38 -10.40 6.91
N TYR A 104 -11.46 -9.78 8.10
CA TYR A 104 -10.62 -8.65 8.49
C TYR A 104 -9.83 -8.95 9.77
N CYS A 105 -8.64 -8.37 9.93
CA CYS A 105 -7.83 -8.60 11.12
C CYS A 105 -8.37 -7.82 12.33
N VAL A 106 -8.64 -8.53 13.42
CA VAL A 106 -9.02 -7.94 14.73
C VAL A 106 -7.78 -7.54 15.54
N VAL A 107 -6.67 -8.26 15.34
CA VAL A 107 -5.32 -7.93 15.82
C VAL A 107 -4.39 -8.06 14.62
N TYR A 108 -3.42 -7.15 14.52
CA TYR A 108 -2.45 -7.16 13.41
C TYR A 108 -1.23 -8.02 13.76
N ASP A 109 -1.13 -9.19 13.13
CA ASP A 109 0.10 -9.98 13.08
C ASP A 109 0.76 -9.85 11.68
N PRO A 110 2.07 -9.53 11.58
CA PRO A 110 2.75 -9.36 10.31
C PRO A 110 2.78 -10.57 9.38
N ILE A 111 2.74 -11.80 9.93
CA ILE A 111 2.76 -13.05 9.18
C ILE A 111 1.36 -13.36 8.66
N GLN A 112 0.35 -13.30 9.54
CA GLN A 112 -1.05 -13.54 9.15
C GLN A 112 -1.54 -12.55 8.09
N VAL A 113 -1.15 -11.27 8.16
CA VAL A 113 -1.48 -10.33 7.06
C VAL A 113 -0.65 -10.57 5.80
N GLY A 114 0.47 -11.30 5.85
CA GLY A 114 1.14 -11.78 4.64
C GLY A 114 0.33 -12.87 3.94
N SER A 115 -0.26 -13.77 4.73
CA SER A 115 -1.12 -14.86 4.27
C SER A 115 -2.35 -14.41 3.49
N ILE A 116 -2.77 -15.19 2.50
CA ILE A 116 -4.01 -14.96 1.75
C ILE A 116 -5.27 -15.24 2.58
N ASP A 117 -5.20 -16.16 3.53
CA ASP A 117 -6.35 -16.62 4.34
C ASP A 117 -6.19 -16.37 5.86
N GLY A 118 -5.02 -15.89 6.27
CA GLY A 118 -4.68 -15.56 7.65
C GLY A 118 -3.97 -16.68 8.41
N THR A 119 -3.65 -17.81 7.76
CA THR A 119 -3.18 -19.03 8.45
C THR A 119 -1.67 -19.25 8.46
N ASP A 120 -0.87 -18.46 7.73
CA ASP A 120 0.61 -18.56 7.76
C ASP A 120 1.16 -18.38 9.18
N THR A 121 2.15 -19.21 9.54
CA THR A 121 2.90 -19.13 10.82
C THR A 121 4.39 -18.85 10.62
N ILE A 122 4.86 -18.72 9.37
CA ILE A 122 6.28 -18.53 9.01
C ILE A 122 6.41 -17.30 8.09
N PRO A 123 7.35 -16.37 8.35
CA PRO A 123 7.51 -15.16 7.53
C PRO A 123 8.10 -15.49 6.15
N HIS A 124 7.27 -15.40 5.10
CA HIS A 124 7.66 -15.75 3.73
C HIS A 124 8.30 -14.60 2.91
N ASP A 125 8.34 -13.35 3.41
CA ASP A 125 9.03 -12.24 2.72
C ASP A 125 9.86 -11.33 3.64
N ARG A 126 10.87 -10.65 3.06
CA ARG A 126 11.81 -9.76 3.77
C ARG A 126 11.15 -8.54 4.43
N ALA A 127 9.97 -8.13 4.00
CA ALA A 127 9.19 -7.08 4.62
C ALA A 127 8.33 -7.59 5.80
N ILE A 128 7.90 -8.85 5.81
CA ILE A 128 7.35 -9.50 7.02
C ILE A 128 8.44 -9.59 8.10
N ILE A 129 9.65 -10.06 7.74
CA ILE A 129 10.79 -10.12 8.67
C ILE A 129 11.12 -8.73 9.24
N ARG A 130 11.17 -7.69 8.38
CA ARG A 130 11.35 -6.30 8.84
C ARG A 130 10.23 -5.82 9.75
N ALA A 131 8.98 -6.24 9.49
CA ALA A 131 7.84 -5.88 10.32
C ALA A 131 7.93 -6.54 11.70
N LEU A 132 8.22 -7.85 11.77
CA LEU A 132 8.46 -8.55 13.05
C LEU A 132 9.56 -7.84 13.86
N ASN A 133 10.73 -7.61 13.25
CA ASN A 133 11.91 -7.02 13.87
C ASN A 133 11.85 -5.48 14.02
N SER A 134 10.65 -4.89 14.03
CA SER A 134 10.47 -3.43 14.19
C SER A 134 9.46 -3.07 15.27
N THR A 135 9.71 -1.97 15.97
CA THR A 135 8.74 -1.35 16.87
C THR A 135 7.95 -0.26 16.13
N TYR A 136 6.67 -0.10 16.50
CA TYR A 136 5.86 1.04 16.10
C TYR A 136 5.02 1.49 17.30
N THR A 137 5.24 2.72 17.73
CA THR A 137 4.36 3.44 18.65
C THR A 137 3.52 4.42 17.83
N PRO A 138 2.18 4.33 17.87
CA PRO A 138 1.32 5.37 17.30
C PRO A 138 1.36 6.65 18.13
N ASN A 139 1.04 7.78 17.51
CA ASN A 139 1.04 9.06 18.22
C ASN A 139 -0.27 9.27 18.99
N ASN A 140 -0.31 8.80 20.23
CA ASN A 140 -1.50 8.86 21.08
C ASN A 140 -1.76 10.25 21.70
N SER A 141 -0.93 11.27 21.44
CA SER A 141 -1.19 12.66 21.89
C SER A 141 -2.01 13.49 20.88
N LEU A 142 -2.43 12.90 19.76
CA LEU A 142 -3.33 13.54 18.79
C LEU A 142 -4.73 13.73 19.40
N LYS A 143 -5.29 14.95 19.29
CA LYS A 143 -6.59 15.35 19.87
C LYS A 143 -7.83 14.78 19.15
N THR A 144 -7.66 14.14 18.00
CA THR A 144 -8.75 13.57 17.19
C THR A 144 -9.12 12.18 17.73
N ASP A 145 -10.39 11.78 17.71
CA ASP A 145 -10.78 10.43 18.13
C ASP A 145 -10.48 9.40 17.02
N PRO A 146 -9.66 8.36 17.27
CA PRO A 146 -9.30 7.37 16.26
C PRO A 146 -10.47 6.49 15.79
N LYS A 147 -11.57 6.38 16.55
CA LYS A 147 -12.80 5.70 16.11
C LYS A 147 -13.57 6.55 15.11
N HIS A 148 -13.58 7.87 15.32
CA HIS A 148 -14.22 8.82 14.41
C HIS A 148 -13.32 9.19 13.21
N THR A 149 -12.08 8.66 13.16
CA THR A 149 -11.09 8.96 12.12
C THR A 149 -11.07 7.85 11.06
N LEU A 150 -11.30 8.25 9.80
CA LEU A 150 -11.06 7.42 8.62
C LEU A 150 -9.66 7.64 8.06
N PHE A 151 -9.08 6.58 7.50
CA PHE A 151 -7.99 6.65 6.54
C PHE A 151 -8.57 6.68 5.12
N VAL A 152 -8.16 7.66 4.31
CA VAL A 152 -8.49 7.73 2.88
C VAL A 152 -7.19 7.68 2.07
N GLY A 153 -7.01 6.65 1.25
CA GLY A 153 -5.79 6.38 0.48
C GLY A 153 -5.97 6.39 -1.03
N ARG A 154 -4.84 6.46 -1.76
CA ARG A 154 -4.70 6.52 -3.24
C ARG A 154 -5.24 7.77 -3.93
N LEU A 155 -5.59 8.81 -3.17
CA LEU A 155 -6.07 10.13 -3.63
C LEU A 155 -5.34 10.66 -4.87
N ASN A 156 -5.98 11.53 -5.66
CA ASN A 156 -5.26 12.23 -6.72
C ASN A 156 -4.11 13.07 -6.11
N LYS A 157 -3.00 13.23 -6.83
CA LYS A 157 -1.88 14.11 -6.39
C LYS A 157 -2.32 15.57 -6.19
N ASN A 158 -3.40 15.98 -6.87
CA ASN A 158 -3.97 17.32 -6.83
C ASN A 158 -5.14 17.47 -5.82
N THR A 159 -5.58 16.38 -5.18
CA THR A 159 -6.68 16.43 -4.19
C THR A 159 -6.34 17.38 -3.05
N THR A 160 -7.27 18.26 -2.69
CA THR A 160 -7.14 19.17 -1.54
C THR A 160 -7.93 18.68 -0.33
N GLU A 161 -7.57 19.21 0.83
CA GLU A 161 -8.29 19.07 2.10
C GLU A 161 -9.77 19.52 1.95
N HIS A 162 -10.03 20.59 1.17
CA HIS A 162 -11.38 21.08 0.89
C HIS A 162 -12.20 20.14 0.00
N ASP A 163 -11.59 19.49 -0.99
CA ASP A 163 -12.27 18.49 -1.84
C ASP A 163 -12.74 17.29 -1.03
N LEU A 164 -11.91 16.84 -0.08
CA LEU A 164 -12.23 15.74 0.82
C LEU A 164 -13.37 16.11 1.77
N SER A 165 -13.34 17.31 2.38
CA SER A 165 -14.43 17.79 3.24
C SER A 165 -15.78 17.71 2.50
N ARG A 166 -15.90 18.39 1.34
CA ARG A 166 -17.12 18.40 0.52
C ARG A 166 -17.60 17.02 0.09
N ALA A 167 -16.67 16.10 -0.19
CA ALA A 167 -16.99 14.75 -0.64
C ALA A 167 -17.47 13.82 0.49
N PHE A 168 -17.11 14.12 1.74
CA PHE A 168 -17.42 13.30 2.92
C PHE A 168 -18.49 13.92 3.85
N GLU A 169 -18.72 15.24 3.80
CA GLU A 169 -19.81 15.94 4.50
C GLU A 169 -21.20 15.30 4.29
N LYS A 170 -21.44 14.70 3.12
CA LYS A 170 -22.68 13.98 2.79
C LYS A 170 -22.99 12.76 3.68
N PHE A 171 -22.02 12.29 4.49
CA PHE A 171 -22.21 11.20 5.46
C PHE A 171 -22.40 11.69 6.91
N GLY A 172 -22.11 12.97 7.18
CA GLY A 172 -22.16 13.58 8.51
C GLY A 172 -21.16 14.73 8.66
N ASN A 173 -21.24 15.47 9.78
CA ASN A 173 -20.37 16.63 9.99
C ASN A 173 -18.89 16.22 10.11
N VAL A 174 -18.06 16.77 9.25
CA VAL A 174 -16.60 16.59 9.24
C VAL A 174 -15.97 17.61 10.20
N ARG A 175 -15.11 17.12 11.09
CA ARG A 175 -14.47 17.87 12.19
C ARG A 175 -13.06 18.33 11.85
N ASP A 176 -12.26 17.47 11.21
CA ASP A 176 -10.92 17.80 10.69
C ASP A 176 -10.61 16.97 9.44
N VAL A 177 -9.79 17.52 8.54
CA VAL A 177 -9.27 16.86 7.35
C VAL A 177 -7.77 17.07 7.25
N LYS A 178 -7.01 16.00 7.52
CA LYS A 178 -5.55 16.01 7.47
C LYS A 178 -5.00 15.22 6.29
N LEU A 179 -4.92 15.88 5.12
CA LEU A 179 -4.14 15.37 3.99
C LEU A 179 -2.66 15.31 4.36
N ILE A 180 -2.04 14.14 4.20
CA ILE A 180 -0.62 13.97 4.53
C ILE A 180 0.24 14.35 3.34
N ARG A 181 1.16 15.29 3.59
CA ARG A 181 2.12 15.83 2.63
C ARG A 181 3.53 15.38 3.00
N ASP A 182 4.44 15.51 2.06
CA ASP A 182 5.87 15.34 2.34
C ASP A 182 6.46 16.59 3.00
N VAL A 183 7.32 16.40 4.01
CA VAL A 183 7.84 17.52 4.84
C VAL A 183 8.98 18.28 4.18
N ILE A 184 9.61 17.73 3.13
CA ILE A 184 10.69 18.39 2.39
C ILE A 184 10.13 19.02 1.10
N THR A 185 9.30 18.25 0.37
CA THR A 185 8.81 18.66 -0.96
C THR A 185 7.41 19.29 -0.97
N GLY A 186 6.67 19.26 0.14
CA GLY A 186 5.28 19.75 0.25
C GLY A 186 4.24 18.93 -0.54
N MET A 187 4.69 17.97 -1.36
CA MET A 187 3.84 17.18 -2.25
C MET A 187 2.90 16.26 -1.47
N SER A 188 1.67 16.08 -1.96
CA SER A 188 0.71 15.12 -1.38
C SER A 188 1.28 13.70 -1.40
N LYS A 189 1.26 13.02 -0.24
CA LYS A 189 1.57 11.58 -0.14
C LYS A 189 0.38 10.70 -0.55
N ARG A 190 -0.67 11.30 -1.11
CA ARG A 190 -1.85 10.64 -1.68
C ARG A 190 -2.66 9.82 -0.67
N TYR A 191 -2.63 10.24 0.60
CA TYR A 191 -3.55 9.78 1.63
C TYR A 191 -3.85 10.88 2.64
N ALA A 192 -5.02 10.81 3.26
CA ALA A 192 -5.51 11.73 4.27
C ALA A 192 -6.11 10.97 5.45
N PHE A 193 -6.29 11.68 6.56
CA PHE A 193 -7.20 11.30 7.63
C PHE A 193 -8.38 12.28 7.65
N ILE A 194 -9.59 11.76 7.90
CA ILE A 194 -10.83 12.55 8.03
C ILE A 194 -11.47 12.18 9.36
N GLU A 195 -11.61 13.14 10.26
CA GLU A 195 -12.35 12.98 11.50
C GLU A 195 -13.78 13.49 11.31
N PHE A 196 -14.77 12.73 11.76
CA PHE A 196 -16.16 13.17 11.91
C PHE A 196 -16.47 13.52 13.37
N GLU A 197 -17.56 14.26 13.62
CA GLU A 197 -18.04 14.46 15.00
C GLU A 197 -18.53 13.15 15.68
N ASN A 198 -18.84 12.12 14.90
CA ASN A 198 -19.46 10.86 15.37
C ASN A 198 -18.92 9.64 14.60
N GLU A 199 -18.94 8.47 15.23
CA GLU A 199 -18.51 7.19 14.62
C GLU A 199 -19.43 6.70 13.47
N ARG A 200 -20.75 6.93 13.56
CA ARG A 200 -21.73 6.43 12.56
C ARG A 200 -21.42 6.90 11.11
N PRO A 201 -21.15 8.19 10.84
CA PRO A 201 -20.68 8.66 9.53
C PRO A 201 -19.50 7.87 8.94
N CYS A 202 -18.58 7.37 9.77
CA CYS A 202 -17.42 6.60 9.31
C CYS A 202 -17.84 5.29 8.62
N VAL A 203 -18.86 4.61 9.14
CA VAL A 203 -19.40 3.36 8.57
C VAL A 203 -20.04 3.61 7.20
N GLU A 204 -20.86 4.66 7.07
CA GLU A 204 -21.53 4.98 5.81
C GLU A 204 -20.55 5.53 4.76
N ALA A 205 -19.55 6.32 5.18
CA ALA A 205 -18.49 6.79 4.30
C ALA A 205 -17.61 5.64 3.78
N ILE A 206 -17.28 4.64 4.61
CA ILE A 206 -16.60 3.40 4.15
C ILE A 206 -17.48 2.68 3.13
N ARG A 207 -18.79 2.54 3.38
CA ARG A 207 -19.73 1.88 2.45
C ARG A 207 -19.87 2.61 1.11
N GLY A 208 -19.92 3.94 1.13
CA GLY A 208 -20.19 4.77 -0.04
C GLY A 208 -18.98 5.25 -0.84
N MET A 209 -17.76 5.22 -0.28
CA MET A 209 -16.55 5.77 -0.92
C MET A 209 -15.40 4.76 -1.07
N ASN A 210 -15.39 3.62 -0.37
CA ASN A 210 -14.31 2.65 -0.55
C ASN A 210 -14.40 2.01 -1.95
N LYS A 211 -13.33 2.14 -2.75
CA LYS A 211 -13.26 1.74 -4.17
C LYS A 211 -14.14 2.57 -5.13
N SER A 212 -14.65 3.74 -4.72
CA SER A 212 -15.20 4.69 -5.69
C SER A 212 -14.07 5.35 -6.50
N ASP A 213 -14.37 5.82 -7.71
CA ASP A 213 -13.52 6.87 -8.30
C ASP A 213 -13.68 8.16 -7.50
N PHE A 214 -12.58 8.87 -7.29
CA PHE A 214 -12.58 10.23 -6.80
C PHE A 214 -11.48 11.03 -7.50
N GLN A 215 -11.90 12.00 -8.32
CA GLN A 215 -11.00 12.84 -9.14
C GLN A 215 -10.09 12.01 -10.08
N GLY A 216 -10.59 10.90 -10.67
CA GLY A 216 -9.81 10.04 -11.57
C GLY A 216 -8.84 9.11 -10.85
N ALA A 217 -9.21 8.63 -9.66
CA ALA A 217 -8.47 7.65 -8.88
C ALA A 217 -9.41 6.76 -8.05
N GLU A 218 -9.24 5.42 -8.13
CA GLU A 218 -9.90 4.46 -7.24
C GLU A 218 -9.33 4.60 -5.81
N ILE A 219 -10.09 5.27 -4.93
CA ILE A 219 -9.68 5.51 -3.55
C ILE A 219 -9.95 4.31 -2.64
N ILE A 220 -9.15 4.18 -1.58
CA ILE A 220 -9.41 3.24 -0.48
C ILE A 220 -9.95 4.04 0.70
N VAL A 221 -11.02 3.56 1.33
CA VAL A 221 -11.53 4.13 2.59
C VAL A 221 -11.63 3.01 3.63
N ASP A 222 -10.96 3.21 4.76
CA ASP A 222 -10.87 2.26 5.87
C ASP A 222 -10.80 3.03 7.21
N PHE A 223 -10.95 2.35 8.35
CA PHE A 223 -10.76 3.00 9.66
C PHE A 223 -9.27 3.31 9.92
N GLU A 224 -8.99 4.24 10.84
CA GLU A 224 -7.62 4.57 11.22
C GLU A 224 -6.94 3.45 12.02
N ALA A 225 -6.37 2.47 11.32
CA ALA A 225 -5.60 1.37 11.91
C ALA A 225 -4.39 1.82 12.76
N GLY A 226 -3.94 3.07 12.61
CA GLY A 226 -2.80 3.65 13.33
C GLY A 226 -2.88 3.48 14.85
N ARG A 227 -3.94 4.05 15.44
CA ARG A 227 -4.22 4.05 16.88
C ARG A 227 -5.23 2.98 17.31
N THR A 228 -6.09 2.49 16.40
CA THR A 228 -7.15 1.51 16.74
C THR A 228 -6.67 0.05 16.77
N LEU A 229 -5.77 -0.35 15.86
CA LEU A 229 -5.50 -1.77 15.60
C LEU A 229 -4.25 -2.24 16.35
N LYS A 230 -4.45 -3.06 17.39
CA LYS A 230 -3.36 -3.64 18.20
C LYS A 230 -2.34 -4.35 17.31
N GLY A 231 -1.07 -3.99 17.46
CA GLY A 231 0.05 -4.58 16.72
C GLY A 231 0.34 -3.97 15.34
N TRP A 232 -0.48 -3.00 14.87
CA TRP A 232 -0.35 -2.38 13.55
C TRP A 232 1.05 -1.86 13.26
N LYS A 233 1.51 -2.03 12.01
CA LYS A 233 2.82 -1.53 11.54
C LYS A 233 2.65 -0.88 10.17
N PRO A 234 3.06 0.39 9.98
CA PRO A 234 2.95 1.08 8.69
C PRO A 234 3.87 0.47 7.62
N ARG A 235 3.52 0.65 6.35
CA ARG A 235 4.20 0.04 5.19
C ARG A 235 5.72 0.27 5.13
N ARG A 236 6.22 1.40 5.65
CA ARG A 236 7.68 1.68 5.76
C ARG A 236 8.42 0.59 6.56
N LEU A 237 7.80 0.06 7.61
CA LEU A 237 8.32 -1.04 8.43
C LEU A 237 8.05 -2.43 7.82
N GLY A 238 7.43 -2.51 6.64
CA GLY A 238 7.14 -3.76 5.93
C GLY A 238 5.75 -4.35 6.17
N GLY A 239 4.95 -3.69 7.02
CA GLY A 239 3.54 -3.98 7.23
C GLY A 239 2.60 -3.29 6.23
N GLY A 240 1.53 -2.67 6.74
CA GLY A 240 0.45 -2.07 5.96
C GLY A 240 -0.54 -3.10 5.39
N PHE A 241 -1.62 -2.62 4.76
CA PHE A 241 -2.55 -3.45 3.99
C PHE A 241 -2.38 -3.26 2.47
N GLY A 242 -2.85 -4.22 1.68
CA GLY A 242 -2.82 -4.15 0.21
C GLY A 242 -1.43 -4.31 -0.38
N GLY A 243 -0.97 -3.33 -1.16
CA GLY A 243 0.24 -3.45 -1.99
C GLY A 243 -0.05 -3.93 -3.42
N ASN A 244 1.00 -4.08 -4.22
CA ASN A 244 0.93 -4.52 -5.61
C ASN A 244 1.30 -6.01 -5.70
N LYS A 245 0.57 -6.80 -6.51
CA LYS A 245 0.91 -8.21 -6.79
C LYS A 245 2.32 -8.33 -7.37
N ASN A 246 2.69 -7.40 -8.26
CA ASN A 246 3.98 -7.40 -8.96
C ASN A 246 5.16 -7.03 -8.06
N SER A 247 4.93 -6.52 -6.83
CA SER A 247 6.00 -6.21 -5.88
C SER A 247 6.24 -7.30 -4.85
N GLY A 248 5.61 -8.49 -4.98
CA GLY A 248 5.85 -9.65 -4.11
C GLY A 248 5.57 -9.42 -2.61
N GLN A 249 4.76 -8.42 -2.26
CA GLN A 249 4.55 -7.95 -0.89
C GLN A 249 3.07 -7.59 -0.68
N LEU A 250 2.18 -8.53 -0.97
CA LEU A 250 0.75 -8.36 -0.70
C LEU A 250 0.48 -8.45 0.80
N ARG A 251 -0.52 -7.71 1.27
CA ARG A 251 -1.00 -7.75 2.64
C ARG A 251 -2.54 -7.80 2.66
N PHE A 252 -3.07 -8.71 3.45
CA PHE A 252 -4.49 -9.06 3.55
C PHE A 252 -5.07 -8.63 4.90
N GLY A 253 -6.32 -8.99 5.20
CA GLY A 253 -7.02 -8.61 6.45
C GLY A 253 -7.52 -7.16 6.53
N GLY A 254 -7.27 -6.30 5.52
CA GLY A 254 -7.80 -4.93 5.45
C GLY A 254 -8.95 -4.79 4.45
N ARG A 255 -9.79 -3.74 4.51
CA ARG A 255 -11.06 -3.70 3.73
C ARG A 255 -10.88 -3.76 2.22
N ASN A 256 -9.77 -3.22 1.70
CA ASN A 256 -9.46 -3.29 0.27
C ASN A 256 -9.13 -4.73 -0.21
N ARG A 257 -8.48 -5.52 0.64
CA ARG A 257 -8.00 -6.88 0.40
C ARG A 257 -8.23 -7.71 1.68
N PRO A 258 -9.45 -8.20 1.91
CA PRO A 258 -9.74 -9.11 3.03
C PRO A 258 -8.95 -10.42 2.88
N TRP A 259 -8.90 -11.20 3.95
CA TRP A 259 -8.54 -12.61 3.86
C TRP A 259 -9.60 -13.40 3.08
N VAL A 260 -9.15 -14.46 2.40
CA VAL A 260 -10.02 -15.49 1.82
C VAL A 260 -10.35 -16.51 2.91
N LYS A 261 -11.55 -17.10 2.91
CA LYS A 261 -11.90 -18.16 3.87
C LYS A 261 -10.99 -19.39 3.62
N PRO A 262 -10.29 -19.94 4.64
CA PRO A 262 -9.52 -21.18 4.47
C PRO A 262 -10.41 -22.31 3.95
N VAL A 263 -9.89 -23.11 3.02
CA VAL A 263 -10.64 -24.20 2.36
C VAL A 263 -11.15 -25.23 3.38
N GLN A 264 -10.42 -25.44 4.47
CA GLN A 264 -10.76 -26.34 5.58
C GLN A 264 -11.92 -25.83 6.45
N LEU A 265 -12.34 -24.57 6.28
CA LEU A 265 -13.49 -23.95 6.96
C LEU A 265 -14.67 -23.73 6.00
N MET A 266 -14.57 -24.14 4.73
CA MET A 266 -15.67 -24.06 3.76
C MET A 266 -16.66 -25.21 3.94
N ASN A 267 -17.95 -24.93 3.78
CA ASN A 267 -18.95 -25.96 3.54
C ASN A 267 -18.92 -26.43 2.07
N GLU A 268 -19.68 -27.48 1.73
CA GLU A 268 -19.71 -28.04 0.36
C GLU A 268 -20.17 -27.05 -0.71
N GLU A 269 -21.09 -26.12 -0.40
CA GLU A 269 -21.57 -25.12 -1.36
C GLU A 269 -20.52 -24.03 -1.61
N GLU A 270 -19.91 -23.50 -0.54
CA GLU A 270 -18.77 -22.58 -0.60
C GLU A 270 -17.61 -23.20 -1.40
N LEU A 271 -17.30 -24.48 -1.15
CA LEU A 271 -16.25 -25.22 -1.85
C LEU A 271 -16.57 -25.42 -3.34
N ARG A 272 -17.83 -25.67 -3.70
CA ARG A 272 -18.29 -25.74 -5.11
C ARG A 272 -18.28 -24.36 -5.78
N ALA A 273 -18.55 -23.28 -5.06
CA ALA A 273 -18.40 -21.91 -5.57
C ALA A 273 -16.92 -21.53 -5.76
N TRP A 274 -16.05 -21.89 -4.82
CA TRP A 274 -14.61 -21.65 -4.89
C TRP A 274 -13.96 -22.43 -6.04
N ARG A 275 -14.31 -23.72 -6.22
CA ARG A 275 -13.85 -24.53 -7.36
C ARG A 275 -14.28 -23.94 -8.71
N ARG A 276 -15.53 -23.50 -8.86
CA ARG A 276 -16.01 -22.84 -10.10
C ARG A 276 -15.28 -21.53 -10.43
N THR A 277 -14.77 -20.82 -9.42
CA THR A 277 -14.15 -19.49 -9.60
C THR A 277 -12.62 -19.51 -9.67
N ASN A 278 -11.97 -20.53 -9.09
CA ASN A 278 -10.49 -20.61 -9.01
C ASN A 278 -9.90 -21.91 -9.59
N GLY A 279 -10.74 -22.93 -9.84
CA GLY A 279 -10.35 -24.26 -10.30
C GLY A 279 -10.95 -24.67 -11.65
N GLY A 280 -11.30 -23.69 -12.49
CA GLY A 280 -11.51 -23.95 -13.92
C GLY A 280 -10.19 -24.38 -14.58
N GLU A 281 -10.28 -25.28 -15.56
CA GLU A 281 -9.15 -25.98 -16.15
C GLU A 281 -8.11 -25.03 -16.82
N ARG A 282 -6.86 -25.50 -16.85
CA ARG A 282 -5.68 -24.86 -17.44
C ARG A 282 -4.89 -25.88 -18.24
#